data_AF-A0A246TMT5-F1
#
_entry.id   AF-A0A246TMT5-F1
#
_cell.length_a   1.000
_cell.length_b   1.000
_cell.length_c   1.000
_cell.angle_alpha   90.00
_cell.angle_beta   90.00
_cell.angle_gamma   90.00
#
_symmetry.space_group_name_H-M   'P 1'
#
loop_
_entity.id
_entity.type
_entity.pdbx_description
1 polymer ?
#
loop_
_entity_poly.entity_id
_entity_poly.type
_entity_poly.pdbx_seq_one_letter_code
_entity_poly.pdbx_strand_id
1 'polypeptide(L)' 'MRFINSNWNPGCIHYVPHHVDIVAKCHACGAERRFDRGSLPPSLRHAYIDEIQPRLKCQTCGAKGGEMMFGSVEE' A
#
# COMPACT_ATOMS: atom_id res chain seq x y z
N MET A 1 2.51 14.86 -8.38
CA MET A 1 2.64 13.70 -7.48
C MET A 1 3.77 12.78 -7.93
N ARG A 2 4.91 12.89 -7.26
CA ARG A 2 6.07 12.01 -7.42
C ARG A 2 6.22 11.16 -6.16
N PHE A 3 6.31 9.85 -6.31
CA PHE A 3 6.58 8.95 -5.20
C PHE A 3 8.08 8.67 -5.09
N ILE A 4 8.64 8.86 -3.89
CA ILE A 4 10.02 8.52 -3.56
C ILE A 4 9.97 7.26 -2.69
N ASN A 5 10.32 6.12 -3.29
CA ASN A 5 10.37 4.84 -2.59
C ASN A 5 11.60 4.80 -1.64
N SER A 6 11.40 4.42 -0.38
CA SER A 6 12.47 4.30 0.60
C SER A 6 13.22 2.95 0.56
N ASN A 7 12.89 2.06 -0.39
CA ASN A 7 13.41 0.69 -0.52
C ASN A 7 13.38 -0.07 0.82
N TRP A 8 12.28 0.10 1.55
CA TRP A 8 12.10 -0.43 2.89
C TRP A 8 10.78 -1.20 2.96
N ASN A 9 10.81 -2.37 3.59
CA ASN A 9 9.63 -3.19 3.86
C ASN A 9 9.43 -3.32 5.39
N PRO A 10 8.30 -2.83 5.93
CA PRO A 10 8.01 -2.91 7.36
C PRO A 10 7.66 -4.33 7.83
N GLY A 11 7.41 -5.28 6.92
CA GLY A 11 6.89 -6.61 7.21
C GLY A 11 5.41 -6.60 7.59
N CYS A 12 5.01 -5.77 8.55
CA CYS A 12 3.63 -5.61 9.02
C CYS A 12 3.16 -4.15 8.91
N ILE A 13 1.89 -3.95 8.57
CA ILE A 13 1.32 -2.61 8.38
C ILE A 13 1.36 -1.75 9.65
N HIS A 14 1.29 -2.40 10.83
CA HIS A 14 1.34 -1.70 12.11
C HIS A 14 2.69 -1.01 12.36
N TYR A 15 3.77 -1.55 11.80
CA TYR A 15 5.11 -1.00 11.98
C TYR A 15 5.43 0.19 11.05
N VAL A 16 4.51 0.55 10.15
CA VAL A 16 4.70 1.73 9.29
C VAL A 16 4.56 3.01 10.13
N PRO A 17 5.59 3.86 10.22
CA PRO A 17 5.51 5.13 10.94
C PRO A 17 4.41 6.03 10.42
N HIS A 18 3.96 6.97 11.27
CA HIS A 18 2.84 7.82 10.87
C HIS A 18 3.16 8.78 9.72
N HIS A 19 4.41 9.20 9.60
CA HIS A 19 4.90 10.13 8.59
C HIS A 19 5.27 9.47 7.25
N VAL A 20 5.20 8.14 7.14
CA VAL A 20 5.50 7.42 5.90
C VAL A 20 4.22 7.32 5.08
N ASP A 21 4.28 7.80 3.84
CA ASP A 21 3.22 7.60 2.86
C ASP A 21 3.24 6.17 2.33
N ILE A 22 2.04 5.67 2.04
CA ILE A 22 1.83 4.34 1.46
C ILE A 22 1.19 4.53 0.09
N VAL A 23 1.75 3.88 -0.92
CA VAL A 23 1.19 3.84 -2.27
C VAL A 23 0.93 2.39 -2.64
N ALA A 24 -0.27 2.10 -3.12
CA ALA A 24 -0.62 0.80 -3.69
C ALA A 24 -0.50 0.87 -5.22
N LYS A 25 0.24 -0.07 -5.81
CA LYS A 25 0.40 -0.25 -7.24
C LYS A 25 -0.28 -1.53 -7.71
N CYS A 26 -1.17 -1.44 -8.68
CA CYS A 26 -1.81 -2.62 -9.24
C CYS A 26 -0.85 -3.42 -10.14
N HIS A 27 -0.74 -4.74 -9.92
CA HIS A 27 0.08 -5.60 -10.79
C HIS A 27 -0.50 -5.75 -12.20
N ALA A 28 -1.82 -5.62 -12.37
CA ALA A 28 -2.48 -5.85 -13.66
C ALA A 28 -2.44 -4.63 -14.59
N CYS A 29 -2.68 -3.42 -14.07
CA CYS A 29 -2.74 -2.21 -14.89
C CYS A 29 -1.68 -1.16 -14.56
N GLY A 30 -0.85 -1.39 -13.53
CA GLY A 30 0.19 -0.45 -13.11
C GLY A 30 -0.32 0.82 -12.43
N ALA A 31 -1.64 0.99 -12.26
CA ALA A 31 -2.19 2.18 -11.60
C ALA A 31 -1.69 2.29 -10.15
N GLU A 32 -1.24 3.48 -9.80
CA GLU A 32 -0.72 3.83 -8.47
C GLU A 32 -1.70 4.74 -7.75
N ARG A 33 -1.91 4.51 -6.45
CA ARG A 33 -2.79 5.33 -5.62
C ARG A 33 -2.30 5.38 -4.19
N ARG A 34 -2.46 6.54 -3.53
CA ARG A 34 -2.27 6.65 -2.08
C ARG A 34 -3.18 5.64 -1.37
N PHE A 35 -2.58 4.89 -0.46
CA PHE A 35 -3.26 3.91 0.37
C PHE A 35 -3.38 4.45 1.78
N ASP A 36 -4.60 4.53 2.30
CA ASP A 36 -4.83 4.88 3.69
C ASP A 36 -4.88 3.60 4.55
N ARG A 37 -3.95 3.44 5.49
CA ARG A 37 -3.99 2.34 6.47
C ARG A 37 -5.25 2.38 7.35
N GLY A 38 -5.86 3.55 7.54
CA GLY A 38 -7.13 3.70 8.25
C GLY A 38 -8.30 2.98 7.56
N SER A 39 -8.21 2.80 6.24
CA SER A 39 -9.20 2.05 5.45
C SER A 39 -9.17 0.53 5.69
N LEU A 40 -8.15 0.00 6.37
CA LEU A 40 -8.08 -1.42 6.69
C LEU A 40 -9.11 -1.81 7.77
N PRO A 41 -9.80 -2.95 7.59
CA PRO A 41 -10.67 -3.49 8.63
C PRO A 41 -9.84 -3.83 9.89
N PRO A 42 -10.44 -3.82 11.09
CA PRO A 42 -9.73 -4.05 12.34
C PRO A 42 -8.88 -5.34 12.35
N SER A 43 -9.35 -6.40 11.69
CA SER A 43 -8.65 -7.67 11.57
C SER A 43 -7.34 -7.60 10.78
N LEU A 44 -7.17 -6.59 9.92
CA LEU A 44 -5.97 -6.42 9.08
C LEU A 44 -5.03 -5.32 9.57
N ARG A 45 -5.35 -4.63 10.67
CA ARG A 45 -4.50 -3.55 11.21
C ARG A 45 -3.14 -4.02 11.74
N HIS A 46 -2.99 -5.33 11.99
CA HIS A 46 -1.75 -5.97 12.43
C HIS A 46 -1.29 -7.07 11.46
N ALA A 47 -1.87 -7.12 10.25
CA ALA A 47 -1.51 -8.12 9.26
C ALA A 47 -0.17 -7.80 8.59
N TYR A 48 0.51 -8.85 8.13
CA TYR A 48 1.71 -8.71 7.31
C TYR A 48 1.35 -8.11 5.95
N ILE A 49 2.30 -7.37 5.36
CA ILE A 49 2.11 -6.73 4.04
C ILE A 49 1.75 -7.79 2.98
N ASP A 50 2.40 -8.95 3.02
CA ASP A 50 2.14 -10.07 2.10
C ASP A 50 0.73 -10.66 2.25
N GLU A 51 0.07 -10.45 3.40
CA GLU A 51 -1.33 -10.84 3.58
C GLU A 51 -2.32 -9.78 3.07
N ILE A 52 -1.90 -8.51 3.00
CA ILE A 52 -2.72 -7.38 2.57
C ILE A 52 -2.68 -7.24 1.05
N GLN A 53 -1.48 -7.28 0.47
CA GLN A 53 -1.21 -7.14 -0.97
C GLN A 53 -2.11 -7.97 -1.90
N PRO A 54 -2.32 -9.29 -1.69
CA PRO A 54 -3.20 -10.09 -2.55
C PRO A 54 -4.69 -9.72 -2.44
N ARG A 55 -5.09 -9.01 -1.38
CA ARG A 55 -6.47 -8.58 -1.13
C ARG A 55 -6.76 -7.19 -1.69
N LEU A 56 -5.74 -6.43 -2.07
CA LEU A 56 -5.91 -5.09 -2.66
C LEU A 56 -6.68 -5.18 -3.97
N LYS A 57 -7.79 -4.45 -4.05
CA LYS A 57 -8.60 -4.33 -5.27
C LYS A 57 -8.29 -3.01 -5.96
N CYS A 58 -7.87 -3.08 -7.23
CA CYS A 58 -7.64 -1.91 -8.05
C CYS A 58 -8.96 -1.19 -8.35
N GLN A 59 -9.02 0.13 -8.13
CA GLN A 59 -10.20 0.93 -8.46
C GLN A 59 -10.31 1.25 -9.96
N THR A 60 -9.20 1.16 -10.71
CA THR A 60 -9.16 1.46 -12.15
C THR A 60 -9.59 0.26 -12.99
N CYS A 61 -9.00 -0.93 -12.77
CA CYS A 61 -9.28 -2.12 -13.57
C CYS A 61 -10.08 -3.21 -12.83
N GLY A 62 -10.32 -3.07 -11.52
CA GLY A 62 -11.07 -4.04 -10.72
C GLY A 62 -10.29 -5.32 -10.32
N ALA A 63 -9.10 -5.54 -10.86
CA ALA A 63 -8.25 -6.70 -10.52
C ALA A 63 -7.85 -6.70 -9.05
N LYS A 64 -7.61 -7.89 -8.51
CA LYS A 64 -7.03 -8.09 -7.18
C LYS A 64 -5.53 -8.34 -7.28
N GLY A 65 -4.81 -7.94 -6.24
CA GLY A 65 -3.35 -8.06 -6.18
C GLY A 65 -2.67 -6.76 -6.57
N GLY A 66 -1.87 -6.25 -5.66
CA GLY A 66 -1.01 -5.10 -5.88
C GLY A 66 0.14 -5.09 -4.90
N GLU A 67 1.12 -4.25 -5.20
CA GLU A 67 2.29 -3.99 -4.38
C GLU A 67 2.02 -2.78 -3.50
N MET A 68 2.33 -2.89 -2.22
CA MET A 68 2.38 -1.75 -1.30
C MET A 68 3.81 -1.23 -1.27
N MET A 69 3.96 0.03 -1.62
CA MET A 69 5.23 0.77 -1.61
C MET A 69 5.20 1.79 -0.47
N PHE A 70 6.32 1.94 0.21
CA PHE A 70 6.47 2.80 1.38
C PHE A 70 7.51 3.89 1.12
N GLY A 71 7.18 5.14 1.44
CA GLY A 71 8.09 6.25 1.20
C GLY A 71 7.45 7.61 1.42
N SER A 72 7.80 8.58 0.58
CA SER A 72 7.27 9.94 0.64
C SER A 72 6.61 10.31 -0.67
N VAL A 73 5.48 10.99 -0.60
CA VAL A 73 4.82 11.57 -1.77
C VAL A 73 5.07 13.07 -1.79
N GLU A 74 5.73 13.55 -2.84
CA GLU A 74 5.85 14.97 -3.14
C GLU A 74 4.73 15.39 -4.11
N GLU A 75 4.11 16.54 -3.86
CA GLU A 75 3.03 17.09 -4.69
C GLU A 75 3.54 17.73 -5.99
#